data_AF-A0A1Y4JHX5-F1
#
_entry.id   AF-A0A1Y4JHX5-F1
#
_cell.length_a   1.000
_cell.length_b   1.000
_cell.length_c   1.000
_cell.angle_alpha   90.00
_cell.angle_beta   90.00
_cell.angle_gamma   90.00
#
_symmetry.space_group_name_H-M   'P 1'
#
loop_
_entity.id
_entity.type
_entity.pdbx_description
1 polymer ?
#
loop_
_entity_poly.entity_id
_entity_poly.type
_entity_poly.pdbx_seq_one_letter_code
_entity_poly.pdbx_strand_id
1 'polypeptide(L)'
;MARCKRTTHKNNIVILCEGSDTEVKYFCDLKSYVEELHPDSFSDIKILPVADEIIREKKGSRRKKTLRQPIPSLHSDKHYWCKWEHTDEEYELYKAQPTRYVRETQLYMEEDGYVEGWAVFDKDTFTDHQTAFKLAEEIEGLHIAFSSHCFEEWLLLHFERNPHLFSASVCKNDDKDRGCGTNVPGDCHGTVCLGGYIREKRYIPDYAKSQESIFTTYTLPHIPLCYLNAAWTRTLSDNPPYECNPYTNIDMLVKRLSGDTRIFHWYHTNENIALCGTTIRVSIANRTVTIENTGNRALILKADTCMLCNEYAEVTRRLSLDILEPKSNKEIQLAENEYFLHLRAGNDWSYILTTSSHSSATTG
;
A
#
# COMPACT_ATOMS: atom_id res chain seq x y z
N MET A 1 16.94 -34.86 -32.89
CA MET A 1 16.16 -34.56 -31.68
C MET A 1 16.22 -33.05 -31.43
N ALA A 2 15.14 -32.33 -31.72
CA ALA A 2 15.07 -30.90 -31.45
C ALA A 2 15.07 -30.68 -29.94
N ARG A 3 16.08 -29.97 -29.43
CA ARG A 3 16.20 -29.60 -28.03
C ARG A 3 15.09 -28.58 -27.75
N CYS A 4 14.03 -29.03 -27.09
CA CYS A 4 12.97 -28.15 -26.58
C CYS A 4 13.64 -27.07 -25.73
N LYS A 5 13.66 -25.82 -26.21
CA LYS A 5 14.05 -24.67 -25.39
C LYS A 5 13.02 -24.63 -24.27
N ARG A 6 13.41 -25.02 -23.05
CA ARG A 6 12.68 -24.63 -21.84
C ARG A 6 12.69 -23.11 -21.82
N THR A 7 11.60 -22.49 -22.24
CA THR A 7 11.30 -21.10 -21.93
C THR A 7 11.03 -21.06 -20.43
N THR A 8 12.08 -20.85 -19.64
CA THR A 8 11.90 -20.36 -18.27
C THR A 8 11.29 -18.98 -18.42
N HIS A 9 9.99 -18.85 -18.17
CA HIS A 9 9.37 -17.54 -17.98
C HIS A 9 10.15 -16.87 -16.86
N LYS A 10 10.90 -15.81 -17.18
CA LYS A 10 11.61 -15.02 -16.17
C LYS A 10 10.55 -14.40 -15.25
N ASN A 11 10.70 -14.59 -13.94
CA ASN A 11 9.89 -13.89 -12.95
C ASN A 11 10.81 -12.92 -12.23
N ASN A 12 11.17 -11.83 -12.90
CA ASN A 12 12.04 -10.80 -12.37
C ASN A 12 11.30 -9.46 -12.29
N ILE A 13 11.55 -8.73 -11.21
CA ILE A 13 10.87 -7.48 -10.88
C ILE A 13 11.90 -6.38 -10.59
N VAL A 14 11.64 -5.17 -11.09
CA VAL A 14 12.36 -3.96 -10.70
C VAL A 14 11.43 -3.02 -9.94
N ILE A 15 11.89 -2.49 -8.82
CA ILE A 15 11.16 -1.59 -7.93
C ILE A 15 11.99 -0.32 -7.81
N LEU A 16 11.48 0.81 -8.30
CA LEU A 16 12.13 2.11 -8.20
C LEU A 16 11.41 2.96 -7.17
N CYS A 17 12.06 3.20 -6.03
CA CYS A 17 11.58 4.12 -5.00
C CYS A 17 12.06 5.54 -5.29
N GLU A 18 11.19 6.52 -5.05
CA GLU A 18 11.51 7.95 -5.08
C GLU A 18 12.67 8.31 -4.14
N GLY A 19 12.58 7.86 -2.89
CA GLY A 19 13.58 8.07 -1.85
C GLY A 19 14.60 6.94 -1.73
N SER A 20 15.67 7.15 -0.95
CA SER A 20 16.66 6.12 -0.64
C SER A 20 16.65 5.67 0.83
N ASP A 21 15.60 5.97 1.58
CA ASP A 21 15.59 5.76 3.03
C ASP A 21 14.50 4.77 3.43
N THR A 22 13.34 5.23 3.90
CA THR A 22 12.31 4.37 4.49
C THR A 22 11.80 3.31 3.51
N GLU A 23 11.44 3.71 2.28
CA GLU A 23 10.84 2.85 1.25
C GLU A 23 11.81 1.73 0.85
N VAL A 24 13.03 2.12 0.46
CA VAL A 24 14.08 1.18 0.02
C VAL A 24 14.41 0.19 1.13
N LYS A 25 14.56 0.66 2.37
CA LYS A 25 14.84 -0.22 3.51
C LYS A 25 13.70 -1.18 3.79
N TYR A 26 12.46 -0.70 3.72
CA TYR A 26 11.27 -1.53 3.89
C TYR A 26 11.21 -2.63 2.84
N PHE A 27 11.37 -2.29 1.55
CA PHE A 27 11.32 -3.29 0.49
C PHE A 27 12.53 -4.21 0.47
N CYS A 28 13.73 -3.76 0.86
CA CYS A 28 14.91 -4.63 0.99
C CYS A 28 14.74 -5.66 2.12
N ASP A 29 14.13 -5.24 3.23
CA ASP A 29 13.80 -6.14 4.34
C ASP A 29 12.71 -7.15 3.93
N LEU A 30 11.65 -6.70 3.26
CA LEU A 30 10.62 -7.58 2.67
C LEU A 30 11.22 -8.55 1.63
N LYS A 31 12.09 -8.07 0.74
CA LYS A 31 12.80 -8.90 -0.24
C LYS A 31 13.55 -10.02 0.46
N SER A 32 14.33 -9.70 1.49
CA SER A 32 15.12 -10.68 2.23
C SER A 32 14.22 -11.76 2.85
N TYR A 33 13.09 -11.34 3.44
CA TYR A 33 12.08 -12.25 3.98
C TYR A 33 11.45 -13.16 2.90
N VAL A 34 11.11 -12.60 1.73
CA VAL A 34 10.52 -13.36 0.62
C VAL A 34 11.51 -14.37 0.03
N GLU A 35 12.76 -13.97 -0.17
CA GLU A 35 13.82 -14.86 -0.68
C GLU A 35 14.13 -16.00 0.30
N GLU A 36 14.01 -15.77 1.61
CA GLU A 36 14.17 -16.81 2.62
C GLU A 36 13.01 -17.83 2.60
N LEU A 37 11.76 -17.36 2.52
CA LEU A 37 10.59 -18.23 2.55
C LEU A 37 10.32 -18.93 1.21
N HIS A 38 10.61 -18.25 0.11
CA HIS A 38 10.25 -18.69 -1.24
C HIS A 38 11.41 -18.42 -2.23
N PRO A 39 12.54 -19.13 -2.08
CA PRO A 39 13.78 -18.85 -2.83
C PRO A 39 13.63 -19.00 -4.35
N ASP A 40 12.67 -19.80 -4.81
CA ASP A 40 12.42 -20.05 -6.23
C ASP A 40 11.30 -19.16 -6.82
N SER A 41 10.69 -18.27 -6.02
CA SER A 41 9.57 -17.44 -6.48
C SER A 41 10.00 -16.41 -7.51
N PHE A 42 11.20 -15.83 -7.37
CA PHE A 42 11.70 -14.81 -8.28
C PHE A 42 13.09 -15.18 -8.80
N SER A 43 13.32 -14.93 -10.08
CA SER A 43 14.67 -15.03 -10.65
C SER A 43 15.55 -13.83 -10.28
N ASP A 44 14.95 -12.67 -10.01
CA ASP A 44 15.62 -11.47 -9.49
C ASP A 44 14.59 -10.46 -8.96
N ILE A 45 14.92 -9.76 -7.88
CA ILE A 45 14.17 -8.63 -7.33
C ILE A 45 15.16 -7.48 -7.18
N LYS A 46 15.07 -6.48 -8.05
CA LYS A 46 15.92 -5.29 -7.98
C LYS A 46 15.18 -4.13 -7.33
N ILE A 47 15.74 -3.58 -6.25
CA ILE A 47 15.18 -2.44 -5.55
C ILE A 47 16.15 -1.28 -5.70
N LEU A 48 15.64 -0.13 -6.12
CA LEU A 48 16.39 1.07 -6.41
C LEU A 48 15.86 2.26 -5.60
N PRO A 49 16.70 3.25 -5.28
CA PRO A 49 18.14 3.28 -5.52
C PRO A 49 18.94 2.36 -4.57
N VAL A 50 20.00 1.71 -5.09
CA VAL A 50 20.96 0.95 -4.26
C VAL A 50 22.10 1.84 -3.75
N ALA A 51 22.66 1.53 -2.59
CA ALA A 51 23.71 2.32 -1.94
C ALA A 51 24.91 2.64 -2.86
N ASP A 52 25.31 1.69 -3.70
CA ASP A 52 26.44 1.84 -4.64
C ASP A 52 26.14 2.78 -5.81
N GLU A 53 24.87 3.01 -6.12
CA GLU A 53 24.42 3.92 -7.17
C GLU A 53 24.11 5.34 -6.64
N ILE A 54 24.21 5.56 -5.33
CA ILE A 54 23.99 6.86 -4.68
C ILE A 54 25.31 7.61 -4.48
N ILE A 55 25.44 8.79 -5.10
CA ILE A 55 26.53 9.73 -4.87
C ILE A 55 26.14 10.75 -3.80
N ARG A 56 27.03 10.97 -2.83
CA ARG A 56 26.95 12.14 -1.94
C ARG A 56 27.69 13.31 -2.58
N GLU A 57 26.99 14.42 -2.83
CA GLU A 57 27.62 15.66 -3.29
C GLU A 57 28.53 16.19 -2.18
N LYS A 58 29.86 16.07 -2.37
CA LYS A 58 30.81 16.80 -1.53
C LYS A 58 30.83 18.23 -2.01
N LYS A 59 30.38 19.19 -1.18
CA LYS A 59 30.59 20.64 -1.39
C LYS A 59 32.04 20.86 -1.85
N GLY A 60 32.24 21.15 -3.14
CA GLY A 60 33.53 21.56 -3.70
C GLY A 60 34.24 20.64 -4.69
N SER A 61 33.72 19.47 -5.10
CA SER A 61 34.45 18.60 -6.05
C SER A 61 33.91 18.66 -7.48
N ARG A 62 34.53 19.48 -8.34
CA ARG A 62 34.30 19.58 -9.80
C ARG A 62 34.71 18.33 -10.62
N ARG A 63 34.73 17.14 -10.03
CA ARG A 63 35.16 15.93 -10.75
C ARG A 63 34.30 14.72 -10.38
N LYS A 64 33.34 14.41 -11.24
CA LYS A 64 33.29 13.12 -11.95
C LYS A 64 32.38 13.25 -13.18
N LYS A 65 32.94 12.88 -14.34
CA LYS A 65 32.29 12.87 -15.65
C LYS A 65 31.92 11.42 -15.99
N THR A 66 30.82 11.24 -16.74
CA THR A 66 30.43 10.10 -17.62
C THR A 66 29.82 8.84 -16.97
N LEU A 67 28.49 8.68 -17.06
CA LEU A 67 27.74 7.58 -17.74
C LEU A 67 26.26 7.43 -17.33
N ARG A 68 25.76 8.17 -16.35
CA ARG A 68 24.34 8.34 -15.96
C ARG A 68 24.14 9.84 -15.68
N GLN A 69 22.92 10.38 -15.63
CA GLN A 69 22.69 11.77 -15.20
C GLN A 69 22.28 11.75 -13.72
N PRO A 70 22.83 12.61 -12.84
CA PRO A 70 22.34 12.72 -11.47
C PRO A 70 21.03 13.51 -11.48
N ILE A 71 19.92 12.90 -11.07
CA ILE A 71 18.67 13.66 -10.83
C ILE A 71 18.77 14.29 -9.44
N PRO A 72 18.57 15.61 -9.27
CA PRO A 72 18.64 16.31 -7.97
C PRO A 72 17.51 15.98 -6.98
N SER A 73 16.89 14.81 -7.05
CA SER A 73 15.56 14.59 -6.48
C SER A 73 15.50 13.96 -5.09
N LEU A 74 16.62 13.63 -4.46
CA LEU A 74 16.55 13.31 -3.03
C LEU A 74 16.62 14.61 -2.23
N HIS A 75 15.75 14.75 -1.24
CA HIS A 75 15.72 15.85 -0.26
C HIS A 75 16.98 15.92 0.67
N SER A 76 18.16 15.60 0.18
CA SER A 76 19.45 15.70 0.86
C SER A 76 20.60 15.80 -0.15
N ASP A 77 21.84 16.02 0.30
CA ASP A 77 23.08 16.05 -0.52
C ASP A 77 23.38 14.73 -1.31
N LYS A 78 22.39 13.87 -1.57
CA LYS A 78 22.49 12.58 -2.24
C LYS A 78 21.85 12.68 -3.62
N HIS A 79 22.54 12.17 -4.63
CA HIS A 79 22.05 12.00 -5.99
C HIS A 79 22.10 10.51 -6.33
N TYR A 80 21.08 9.96 -6.97
CA TYR A 80 21.18 8.62 -7.56
C TYR A 80 21.37 8.71 -9.07
N TRP A 81 21.98 7.69 -9.63
CA TRP A 81 22.17 7.58 -11.07
C TRP A 81 20.94 7.00 -11.76
N CYS A 82 20.34 7.77 -12.66
CA CYS A 82 19.21 7.27 -13.44
C CYS A 82 19.64 6.66 -14.78
N LYS A 83 18.77 5.83 -15.36
CA LYS A 83 18.87 5.43 -16.78
C LYS A 83 18.73 6.66 -17.69
N TRP A 84 19.41 6.64 -18.83
CA TRP A 84 19.30 7.73 -19.81
C TRP A 84 18.13 7.48 -20.75
N GLU A 85 17.46 8.56 -21.15
CA GLU A 85 16.63 8.48 -22.33
C GLU A 85 17.48 8.29 -23.59
N HIS A 86 16.88 7.72 -24.63
CA HIS A 86 17.57 7.53 -25.90
C HIS A 86 17.71 8.83 -26.67
N THR A 87 16.81 9.79 -26.45
CA THR A 87 16.78 11.11 -27.10
C THR A 87 16.55 12.25 -26.10
N ASP A 88 16.97 13.45 -26.46
CA ASP A 88 16.70 14.67 -25.67
C ASP A 88 15.20 14.99 -25.65
N GLU A 89 14.49 14.69 -26.74
CA GLU A 89 13.03 14.87 -26.83
C GLU A 89 12.27 13.98 -25.83
N GLU A 90 12.65 12.70 -25.69
CA GLU A 90 12.08 11.80 -24.66
C GLU A 90 12.41 12.29 -23.25
N TYR A 91 13.63 12.81 -23.04
CA TYR A 91 14.00 13.37 -21.74
C TYR A 91 13.12 14.55 -21.39
N GLU A 92 12.94 15.50 -22.31
CA GLU A 92 12.08 16.66 -22.10
C GLU A 92 10.61 16.26 -21.87
N LEU A 93 10.14 15.17 -22.47
CA LEU A 93 8.81 14.63 -22.28
C LEU A 93 8.61 13.99 -20.89
N TYR A 94 9.60 13.25 -20.38
CA TYR A 94 9.46 12.44 -19.17
C TYR A 94 10.23 12.95 -17.95
N LYS A 95 10.95 14.08 -18.02
CA LYS A 95 11.75 14.60 -16.91
C LYS A 95 10.94 15.04 -15.68
N ALA A 96 9.65 15.35 -15.86
CA ALA A 96 8.81 15.84 -14.78
C ALA A 96 8.51 14.73 -13.76
N GLN A 97 8.44 15.09 -12.49
CA GLN A 97 8.07 14.16 -11.42
C GLN A 97 6.56 14.19 -11.15
N PRO A 98 5.95 13.03 -10.82
CA PRO A 98 6.56 11.71 -10.66
C PRO A 98 6.70 10.89 -11.96
N THR A 99 6.30 11.40 -13.13
CA THR A 99 6.41 10.70 -14.44
C THR A 99 7.79 10.11 -14.68
N ARG A 100 8.84 10.82 -14.25
CA ARG A 100 10.22 10.37 -14.35
C ARG A 100 10.47 9.03 -13.67
N TYR A 101 9.87 8.77 -12.51
CA TYR A 101 10.02 7.50 -11.79
C TYR A 101 9.40 6.34 -12.57
N VAL A 102 8.23 6.57 -13.16
CA VAL A 102 7.54 5.58 -14.00
C VAL A 102 8.35 5.28 -15.25
N ARG A 103 8.83 6.32 -15.95
CA ARG A 103 9.66 6.16 -17.15
C ARG A 103 10.99 5.48 -16.84
N GLU A 104 11.64 5.84 -15.75
CA GLU A 104 12.90 5.18 -15.38
C GLU A 104 12.69 3.69 -15.07
N THR A 105 11.60 3.35 -14.40
CA THR A 105 11.22 1.94 -14.18
C THR A 105 11.06 1.20 -15.51
N GLN A 106 10.38 1.81 -16.49
CA GLN A 106 10.25 1.28 -17.85
C GLN A 106 11.63 1.09 -18.53
N LEU A 107 12.55 2.05 -18.42
CA LEU A 107 13.90 1.92 -18.99
C LEU A 107 14.66 0.73 -18.41
N TYR A 108 14.49 0.43 -17.11
CA TYR A 108 15.04 -0.80 -16.53
C TYR A 108 14.39 -2.06 -17.13
N MET A 109 13.08 -2.06 -17.38
CA MET A 109 12.40 -3.18 -18.05
C MET A 109 12.93 -3.39 -19.47
N GLU A 110 13.07 -2.31 -20.24
CA GLU A 110 13.51 -2.33 -21.65
C GLU A 110 14.98 -2.74 -21.80
N GLU A 111 15.88 -2.16 -20.99
CA GLU A 111 17.32 -2.33 -21.16
C GLU A 111 17.90 -3.52 -20.37
N ASP A 112 17.37 -3.77 -19.16
CA ASP A 112 17.89 -4.83 -18.28
C ASP A 112 17.03 -6.11 -18.36
N GLY A 113 15.88 -6.05 -19.06
CA GLY A 113 15.02 -7.21 -19.35
C GLY A 113 14.20 -7.68 -18.14
N TYR A 114 13.75 -6.76 -17.29
CA TYR A 114 12.74 -7.03 -16.27
C TYR A 114 11.36 -7.15 -16.89
N VAL A 115 10.61 -8.20 -16.54
CA VAL A 115 9.26 -8.42 -17.07
C VAL A 115 8.19 -7.67 -16.29
N GLU A 116 8.51 -7.21 -15.07
CA GLU A 116 7.61 -6.47 -14.20
C GLU A 116 8.35 -5.31 -13.54
N GLY A 117 7.71 -4.14 -13.49
CA GLY A 117 8.25 -2.91 -12.95
C GLY A 117 7.28 -2.22 -11.99
N TRP A 118 7.79 -1.66 -10.90
CA TRP A 118 7.00 -0.89 -9.95
C TRP A 118 7.69 0.45 -9.64
N ALA A 119 7.01 1.55 -9.97
CA ALA A 119 7.39 2.87 -9.48
C ALA A 119 6.73 3.12 -8.13
N VAL A 120 7.53 3.43 -7.11
CA VAL A 120 7.08 3.69 -5.73
C VAL A 120 7.34 5.14 -5.37
N PHE A 121 6.29 5.92 -5.17
CA PHE A 121 6.38 7.33 -4.83
C PHE A 121 5.16 7.76 -4.02
N ASP A 122 5.30 8.83 -3.26
CA ASP A 122 4.15 9.50 -2.65
C ASP A 122 3.74 10.73 -3.47
N LYS A 123 2.69 11.42 -3.06
CA LYS A 123 2.20 12.59 -3.81
C LYS A 123 3.22 13.74 -3.83
N ASP A 124 3.92 13.92 -2.72
CA ASP A 124 4.80 15.06 -2.48
C ASP A 124 4.23 16.42 -2.97
N THR A 125 5.09 17.37 -3.32
CA THR A 125 4.70 18.68 -3.90
C THR A 125 4.64 18.67 -5.43
N PHE A 126 4.84 17.51 -6.06
CA PHE A 126 4.91 17.37 -7.51
C PHE A 126 3.52 17.42 -8.16
N THR A 127 3.47 17.73 -9.46
CA THR A 127 2.20 18.00 -10.14
C THR A 127 1.87 17.03 -11.27
N ASP A 128 2.85 16.28 -11.79
CA ASP A 128 2.66 15.48 -13.02
C ASP A 128 2.10 14.07 -12.77
N HIS A 129 1.27 13.92 -11.74
CA HIS A 129 0.73 12.63 -11.32
C HIS A 129 -0.14 11.99 -12.39
N GLN A 130 -1.01 12.76 -13.02
CA GLN A 130 -1.90 12.23 -14.05
C GLN A 130 -1.13 11.60 -15.22
N THR A 131 -0.02 12.23 -15.64
CA THR A 131 0.84 11.71 -16.70
C THR A 131 1.54 10.42 -16.26
N ALA A 132 2.05 10.38 -15.03
CA ALA A 132 2.68 9.19 -14.47
C ALA A 132 1.73 7.99 -14.45
N PHE A 133 0.49 8.17 -13.98
CA PHE A 133 -0.51 7.11 -13.94
C PHE A 133 -0.92 6.64 -15.33
N LYS A 134 -1.15 7.56 -16.28
CA LYS A 134 -1.44 7.19 -17.68
C LYS A 134 -0.31 6.41 -18.32
N LEU A 135 0.94 6.83 -18.11
CA LEU A 135 2.11 6.15 -18.65
C LEU A 135 2.19 4.70 -18.13
N ALA A 136 1.95 4.47 -16.84
CA ALA A 136 1.96 3.12 -16.27
C ALA A 136 0.82 2.25 -16.84
N GLU A 137 -0.37 2.81 -17.08
CA GLU A 137 -1.50 2.09 -17.69
C GLU A 137 -1.22 1.64 -19.15
N GLU A 138 -0.40 2.40 -19.88
CA GLU A 138 -0.06 2.12 -21.27
C GLU A 138 1.02 1.03 -21.44
N ILE A 139 1.74 0.68 -20.36
CA ILE A 139 2.90 -0.23 -20.41
C ILE A 139 2.57 -1.54 -19.69
N GLU A 140 2.57 -2.64 -20.44
CA GLU A 140 2.32 -3.97 -19.88
C GLU A 140 3.40 -4.34 -18.83
N GLY A 141 2.95 -4.78 -17.65
CA GLY A 141 3.83 -5.17 -16.55
C GLY A 141 4.42 -4.02 -15.74
N LEU A 142 4.11 -2.76 -16.07
CA LEU A 142 4.50 -1.59 -15.29
C LEU A 142 3.37 -1.17 -14.35
N HIS A 143 3.70 -0.94 -13.09
CA HIS A 143 2.76 -0.65 -12.03
C HIS A 143 3.23 0.51 -11.16
N ILE A 144 2.29 1.10 -10.42
CA ILE A 144 2.55 2.17 -9.45
C ILE A 144 2.13 1.68 -8.05
N ALA A 145 3.03 1.83 -7.08
CA ALA A 145 2.71 1.74 -5.65
C ALA A 145 2.82 3.14 -5.04
N PHE A 146 1.68 3.69 -4.65
CA PHE A 146 1.48 5.09 -4.32
C PHE A 146 0.93 5.26 -2.90
N SER A 147 1.29 6.37 -2.26
CA SER A 147 0.63 6.88 -1.07
C SER A 147 0.31 8.37 -1.20
N SER A 148 -0.87 8.78 -0.74
CA SER A 148 -1.38 10.15 -0.93
C SER A 148 -0.64 11.26 -0.22
N HIS A 149 0.07 10.93 0.87
CA HIS A 149 0.73 11.94 1.70
C HIS A 149 2.20 11.63 1.95
N CYS A 150 2.50 10.41 2.38
CA CYS A 150 3.87 9.91 2.53
C CYS A 150 3.86 8.41 2.82
N PHE A 151 5.00 7.74 2.62
CA PHE A 151 5.13 6.31 2.88
C PHE A 151 4.74 5.89 4.30
N GLU A 152 4.86 6.76 5.31
CA GLU A 152 4.42 6.46 6.68
C GLU A 152 2.92 6.15 6.80
N GLU A 153 2.09 6.54 5.82
CA GLU A 153 0.68 6.17 5.78
C GLU A 153 0.53 4.65 5.65
N TRP A 154 1.31 4.03 4.77
CA TRP A 154 1.39 2.58 4.66
C TRP A 154 1.82 1.91 5.97
N LEU A 155 2.77 2.50 6.69
CA LEU A 155 3.20 1.98 8.00
C LEU A 155 2.08 2.04 9.03
N LEU A 156 1.34 3.16 9.11
CA LEU A 156 0.23 3.34 10.04
C LEU A 156 -0.88 2.30 9.82
N LEU A 157 -1.19 1.97 8.56
CA LEU A 157 -2.27 1.03 8.23
C LEU A 157 -2.03 -0.40 8.73
N HIS A 158 -0.81 -0.75 9.14
CA HIS A 158 -0.56 -2.01 9.85
C HIS A 158 -1.17 -2.06 11.24
N PHE A 159 -1.43 -0.91 11.87
CA PHE A 159 -1.87 -0.88 13.26
C PHE A 159 -3.34 -0.45 13.38
N GLU A 160 -3.80 0.45 12.52
CA GLU A 160 -5.17 0.95 12.56
C GLU A 160 -5.65 1.52 11.22
N ARG A 161 -6.97 1.65 11.06
CA ARG A 161 -7.56 2.52 10.05
C ARG A 161 -7.59 3.93 10.60
N ASN A 162 -7.07 4.88 9.84
CA ASN A 162 -7.01 6.26 10.28
C ASN A 162 -7.48 7.20 9.15
N PRO A 163 -8.60 7.92 9.32
CA PRO A 163 -9.10 8.88 8.34
C PRO A 163 -8.47 10.28 8.50
N HIS A 164 -7.52 10.46 9.43
CA HIS A 164 -6.94 11.76 9.73
C HIS A 164 -6.11 12.30 8.58
N LEU A 165 -6.32 13.57 8.26
CA LEU A 165 -5.60 14.28 7.21
C LEU A 165 -4.34 14.92 7.80
N PHE A 166 -3.25 14.15 7.81
CA PHE A 166 -1.94 14.68 8.21
C PHE A 166 -1.49 15.77 7.25
N SER A 167 -0.91 16.84 7.78
CA SER A 167 -0.40 17.96 6.97
C SER A 167 1.12 17.89 6.75
N ALA A 168 1.81 16.97 7.44
CA ALA A 168 3.24 16.71 7.26
C ALA A 168 3.59 15.24 7.53
N SER A 169 4.62 14.71 6.85
CA SER A 169 5.17 13.39 7.21
C SER A 169 5.85 13.45 8.58
N VAL A 170 6.68 14.47 8.82
CA VAL A 170 7.26 14.83 10.11
C VAL A 170 7.26 16.35 10.29
N CYS A 171 7.07 16.84 11.51
CA CYS A 171 7.34 18.24 11.82
C CYS A 171 8.86 18.48 11.78
N LYS A 172 9.28 19.57 11.13
CA LYS A 172 10.71 19.90 10.97
C LYS A 172 11.10 21.13 11.80
N ASN A 173 12.36 21.16 12.24
CA ASN A 173 13.07 22.33 12.74
C ASN A 173 14.41 22.43 12.00
N ASP A 174 14.67 23.55 11.31
CA ASP A 174 15.83 23.72 10.41
C ASP A 174 16.03 22.53 9.46
N ASP A 175 14.97 22.14 8.76
CA ASP A 175 14.88 20.98 7.85
C ASP A 175 15.10 19.59 8.46
N LYS A 176 15.35 19.50 9.76
CA LYS A 176 15.51 18.23 10.48
C LYS A 176 14.23 17.82 11.18
N ASP A 177 14.00 16.52 11.29
CA ASP A 177 12.91 16.00 12.12
C ASP A 177 13.03 16.53 13.55
N ARG A 178 11.96 17.17 14.04
CA ARG A 178 11.88 17.71 15.40
C ARG A 178 11.80 16.61 16.45
N GLY A 179 11.37 15.41 16.07
CA GLY A 179 11.11 14.31 17.00
C GLY A 179 9.75 14.41 17.67
N CYS A 180 8.72 14.94 17.00
CA CYS A 180 7.35 14.93 17.55
C CYS A 180 6.90 13.52 17.94
N GLY A 181 6.03 13.40 18.94
CA GLY A 181 5.62 12.16 19.59
C GLY A 181 6.58 11.66 20.66
N THR A 182 7.55 12.49 21.08
CA THR A 182 8.57 12.14 22.10
C THR A 182 8.66 13.15 23.25
N ASN A 183 7.70 14.08 23.35
CA ASN A 183 7.64 15.15 24.36
C ASN A 183 8.75 16.20 24.22
N VAL A 184 9.16 16.49 22.99
CA VAL A 184 10.07 17.61 22.69
C VAL A 184 9.37 18.95 22.89
N PRO A 185 10.08 20.07 23.18
CA PRO A 185 9.45 21.38 23.23
C PRO A 185 8.67 21.66 21.94
N GLY A 186 7.40 22.06 22.04
CA GLY A 186 6.46 22.29 20.94
C GLY A 186 6.13 21.06 20.09
N ASP A 187 6.06 19.90 20.73
CA ASP A 187 5.55 18.67 20.15
C ASP A 187 4.12 18.85 19.60
N CYS A 188 3.83 18.28 18.44
CA CYS A 188 2.46 18.24 17.92
C CYS A 188 1.64 17.07 18.46
N HIS A 189 2.25 16.14 19.20
CA HIS A 189 1.59 14.96 19.77
C HIS A 189 0.79 14.16 18.73
N GLY A 190 1.34 14.05 17.52
CA GLY A 190 0.71 13.34 16.41
C GLY A 190 -0.51 14.00 15.79
N THR A 191 -0.89 15.21 16.21
CA THR A 191 -2.05 15.91 15.62
C THR A 191 -1.76 16.47 14.22
N VAL A 192 -0.50 16.80 13.94
CA VAL A 192 -0.07 17.46 12.69
C VAL A 192 0.68 16.50 11.78
N CYS A 193 1.66 15.76 12.32
CA CYS A 193 2.55 14.93 11.53
C CYS A 193 2.43 13.44 11.82
N LEU A 194 2.54 12.65 10.76
CA LEU A 194 2.30 11.21 10.78
C LEU A 194 3.36 10.42 11.55
N GLY A 195 4.65 10.74 11.34
CA GLY A 195 5.74 10.13 12.10
C GLY A 195 5.63 10.44 13.60
N GLY A 196 5.13 11.62 13.97
CA GLY A 196 4.84 11.95 15.36
C GLY A 196 3.68 11.14 15.93
N TYR A 197 2.66 10.88 15.13
CA TYR A 197 1.53 10.04 15.52
C TYR A 197 1.95 8.59 15.77
N ILE A 198 2.78 8.02 14.89
CA ILE A 198 3.33 6.67 15.03
C ILE A 198 4.13 6.53 16.36
N ARG A 199 4.93 7.54 16.71
CA ARG A 199 5.69 7.57 17.98
C ARG A 199 4.78 7.72 19.20
N GLU A 200 3.83 8.66 19.15
CA GLU A 200 2.88 8.93 20.24
C GLU A 200 2.05 7.67 20.57
N LYS A 201 1.60 6.93 19.54
CA LYS A 201 0.87 5.66 19.70
C LYS A 201 1.76 4.48 20.07
N ARG A 202 3.09 4.63 20.02
CA ARG A 202 4.09 3.59 20.27
C ARG A 202 3.95 2.38 19.35
N TYR A 203 3.43 2.57 18.14
CA TYR A 203 3.40 1.52 17.12
C TYR A 203 4.82 1.17 16.66
N ILE A 204 5.63 2.21 16.44
CA ILE A 204 7.06 2.11 16.21
C ILE A 204 7.71 3.16 17.14
N PRO A 205 8.00 2.79 18.41
CA PRO A 205 8.36 3.75 19.46
C PRO A 205 9.52 4.68 19.11
N ASP A 206 10.53 4.15 18.41
CA ASP A 206 11.74 4.89 18.02
C ASP A 206 11.77 5.21 16.52
N TYR A 207 10.59 5.39 15.90
CA TYR A 207 10.49 5.60 14.46
C TYR A 207 11.43 6.69 13.96
N ALA A 208 12.28 6.34 13.01
CA ALA A 208 13.09 7.27 12.24
C ALA A 208 13.08 6.85 10.77
N LYS A 209 13.13 7.81 9.84
CA LYS A 209 13.11 7.53 8.38
C LYS A 209 14.25 6.62 7.91
N SER A 210 15.32 6.52 8.69
CA SER A 210 16.47 5.67 8.37
C SER A 210 16.50 4.34 9.12
N GLN A 211 15.43 4.00 9.84
CA GLN A 211 15.36 2.79 10.63
C GLN A 211 15.34 1.54 9.72
N GLU A 212 16.18 0.58 10.06
CA GLU A 212 16.25 -0.71 9.37
C GLU A 212 15.23 -1.69 9.95
N SER A 213 14.92 -2.72 9.16
CA SER A 213 14.07 -3.84 9.57
C SER A 213 12.67 -3.48 10.06
N ILE A 214 12.11 -2.35 9.58
CA ILE A 214 10.73 -1.95 9.88
C ILE A 214 9.75 -3.06 9.47
N PHE A 215 10.00 -3.71 8.32
CA PHE A 215 9.11 -4.72 7.80
C PHE A 215 9.00 -5.91 8.77
N THR A 216 10.12 -6.58 9.03
CA THR A 216 10.21 -7.80 9.84
C THR A 216 9.95 -7.55 11.33
N THR A 217 10.36 -6.39 11.87
CA THR A 217 10.26 -6.10 13.31
C THR A 217 8.85 -5.65 13.71
N TYR A 218 8.23 -4.76 12.93
CA TYR A 218 7.00 -4.09 13.36
C TYR A 218 5.79 -4.43 12.50
N THR A 219 5.96 -4.55 11.18
CA THR A 219 4.80 -4.59 10.28
C THR A 219 4.37 -6.01 9.87
N LEU A 220 5.32 -6.96 9.81
CA LEU A 220 5.09 -8.34 9.40
C LEU A 220 3.94 -9.04 10.19
N PRO A 221 3.84 -8.90 11.53
CA PRO A 221 2.74 -9.53 12.29
C PRO A 221 1.35 -9.03 11.90
N HIS A 222 1.25 -7.86 11.25
CA HIS A 222 -0.01 -7.17 10.98
C HIS A 222 -0.39 -7.12 9.50
N ILE A 223 0.27 -7.91 8.65
CA ILE A 223 0.04 -7.90 7.20
C ILE A 223 -1.44 -8.12 6.80
N PRO A 224 -2.20 -9.07 7.39
CA PRO A 224 -3.62 -9.20 7.05
C PRO A 224 -4.44 -7.93 7.33
N LEU A 225 -4.11 -7.22 8.41
CA LEU A 225 -4.80 -5.98 8.79
C LEU A 225 -4.43 -4.82 7.86
N CYS A 226 -3.16 -4.71 7.46
CA CYS A 226 -2.74 -3.63 6.55
C CYS A 226 -3.38 -3.77 5.16
N TYR A 227 -3.52 -4.99 4.63
CA TYR A 227 -4.20 -5.20 3.35
C TYR A 227 -5.67 -4.77 3.40
N LEU A 228 -6.34 -5.11 4.50
CA LEU A 228 -7.71 -4.67 4.73
C LEU A 228 -7.80 -3.14 4.80
N ASN A 229 -6.90 -2.52 5.55
CA ASN A 229 -6.91 -1.09 5.80
C ASN A 229 -6.51 -0.29 4.55
N ALA A 230 -5.58 -0.79 3.74
CA ALA A 230 -5.24 -0.20 2.44
C ALA A 230 -6.42 -0.27 1.46
N ALA A 231 -7.10 -1.43 1.38
CA ALA A 231 -8.31 -1.57 0.58
C ALA A 231 -9.42 -0.58 1.02
N TRP A 232 -9.53 -0.31 2.32
CA TRP A 232 -10.46 0.68 2.84
C TRP A 232 -10.13 2.10 2.37
N THR A 233 -8.85 2.51 2.36
CA THR A 233 -8.50 3.86 1.90
C THR A 233 -8.93 4.13 0.45
N ARG A 234 -8.92 3.08 -0.39
CA ARG A 234 -9.34 3.16 -1.80
C ARG A 234 -10.85 3.32 -1.99
N THR A 235 -11.66 3.14 -0.94
CA THR A 235 -13.12 3.35 -1.01
C THR A 235 -13.55 4.67 -0.39
N LEU A 236 -12.63 5.51 0.08
CA LEU A 236 -12.97 6.79 0.73
C LEU A 236 -13.38 7.88 -0.27
N SER A 237 -13.00 7.73 -1.55
CA SER A 237 -13.30 8.68 -2.61
C SER A 237 -13.28 7.99 -3.97
N ASP A 238 -14.13 8.45 -4.87
CA ASP A 238 -14.15 8.03 -6.28
C ASP A 238 -13.18 8.85 -7.15
N ASN A 239 -12.47 9.82 -6.57
CA ASN A 239 -11.47 10.61 -7.27
C ASN A 239 -10.27 9.76 -7.69
N PRO A 240 -9.46 10.21 -8.66
CA PRO A 240 -8.20 9.55 -8.99
C PRO A 240 -7.29 9.41 -7.75
N PRO A 241 -6.47 8.34 -7.65
CA PRO A 241 -5.61 8.07 -6.50
C PRO A 241 -4.83 9.27 -5.97
N TYR A 242 -4.24 10.06 -6.88
CA TYR A 242 -3.42 11.24 -6.57
C TYR A 242 -4.22 12.47 -6.11
N GLU A 243 -5.55 12.41 -6.07
CA GLU A 243 -6.43 13.44 -5.51
C GLU A 243 -7.02 13.03 -4.15
N CYS A 244 -6.84 11.77 -3.76
CA CYS A 244 -7.31 11.24 -2.49
C CYS A 244 -6.32 11.53 -1.35
N ASN A 245 -6.82 11.63 -0.12
CA ASN A 245 -6.03 11.62 1.12
C ASN A 245 -6.99 11.25 2.27
N PRO A 246 -6.76 10.15 3.02
CA PRO A 246 -5.70 9.15 2.81
C PRO A 246 -5.99 8.22 1.62
N TYR A 247 -4.95 7.61 1.07
CA TYR A 247 -4.99 6.63 -0.02
C TYR A 247 -3.65 5.91 -0.12
N THR A 248 -3.68 4.58 -0.19
CA THR A 248 -2.54 3.81 -0.67
C THR A 248 -2.94 2.55 -1.43
N ASN A 249 -2.07 2.13 -2.34
CA ASN A 249 -2.11 0.83 -2.99
C ASN A 249 -0.79 0.05 -2.86
N ILE A 250 0.06 0.43 -1.89
CA ILE A 250 1.33 -0.26 -1.62
C ILE A 250 1.12 -1.74 -1.24
N ASP A 251 -0.04 -2.08 -0.66
CA ASP A 251 -0.44 -3.48 -0.40
C ASP A 251 -0.36 -4.35 -1.66
N MET A 252 -0.64 -3.80 -2.84
CA MET A 252 -0.60 -4.55 -4.09
C MET A 252 0.82 -5.06 -4.40
N LEU A 253 1.84 -4.23 -4.21
CA LEU A 253 3.24 -4.61 -4.37
C LEU A 253 3.65 -5.62 -3.28
N VAL A 254 3.28 -5.38 -2.02
CA VAL A 254 3.63 -6.29 -0.91
C VAL A 254 2.99 -7.66 -1.10
N LYS A 255 1.72 -7.72 -1.55
CA LYS A 255 1.03 -8.97 -1.90
C LYS A 255 1.71 -9.67 -3.08
N ARG A 256 2.08 -8.92 -4.11
CA ARG A 256 2.78 -9.44 -5.28
C ARG A 256 4.11 -10.10 -4.91
N LEU A 257 4.88 -9.48 -4.03
CA LEU A 257 6.14 -10.02 -3.52
C LEU A 257 5.92 -11.24 -2.60
N SER A 258 4.88 -11.20 -1.77
CA SER A 258 4.58 -12.28 -0.81
C SER A 258 3.82 -13.47 -1.41
N GLY A 259 3.41 -13.38 -2.69
CA GLY A 259 2.58 -14.40 -3.34
C GLY A 259 1.14 -14.44 -2.82
N ASP A 260 0.67 -13.37 -2.17
CA ASP A 260 -0.68 -13.32 -1.58
C ASP A 260 -1.73 -12.97 -2.64
N THR A 261 -2.62 -13.92 -2.91
CA THR A 261 -3.66 -13.79 -3.95
C THR A 261 -5.01 -13.31 -3.42
N ARG A 262 -5.15 -13.01 -2.13
CA ARG A 262 -6.41 -12.55 -1.53
C ARG A 262 -6.79 -11.19 -2.11
N ILE A 263 -8.07 -10.94 -2.35
CA ILE A 263 -8.58 -9.66 -2.85
C ILE A 263 -9.49 -9.10 -1.77
N PHE A 264 -9.17 -7.90 -1.28
CA PHE A 264 -9.89 -7.27 -0.19
C PHE A 264 -10.88 -6.25 -0.77
N HIS A 265 -12.15 -6.42 -0.44
CA HIS A 265 -13.23 -5.55 -0.88
C HIS A 265 -13.89 -4.89 0.33
N TRP A 266 -14.23 -3.61 0.19
CA TRP A 266 -15.07 -2.90 1.15
C TRP A 266 -16.40 -2.56 0.50
N TYR A 267 -17.47 -2.81 1.25
CA TYR A 267 -18.82 -2.49 0.84
C TYR A 267 -19.50 -1.59 1.86
N HIS A 268 -20.25 -0.62 1.36
CA HIS A 268 -21.20 0.13 2.16
C HIS A 268 -22.46 -0.71 2.40
N THR A 269 -23.23 -0.33 3.42
CA THR A 269 -24.51 -0.98 3.68
C THR A 269 -25.48 -0.78 2.52
N ASN A 270 -26.32 -1.78 2.28
CA ASN A 270 -27.32 -1.83 1.21
C ASN A 270 -26.77 -1.92 -0.22
N GLU A 271 -25.46 -2.04 -0.40
CA GLU A 271 -24.87 -2.35 -1.70
C GLU A 271 -25.14 -3.80 -2.13
N ASN A 272 -25.18 -4.02 -3.44
CA ASN A 272 -25.28 -5.35 -4.02
C ASN A 272 -23.91 -6.04 -3.96
N ILE A 273 -23.82 -7.14 -3.21
CA ILE A 273 -22.59 -7.92 -3.07
C ILE A 273 -22.77 -9.25 -3.78
N ALA A 274 -21.93 -9.52 -4.79
CA ALA A 274 -21.89 -10.84 -5.41
C ALA A 274 -21.17 -11.82 -4.49
N LEU A 275 -21.84 -12.94 -4.12
CA LEU A 275 -21.29 -13.93 -3.22
C LEU A 275 -21.74 -15.33 -3.63
N CYS A 276 -20.78 -16.24 -3.85
CA CYS A 276 -21.03 -17.65 -4.16
C CYS A 276 -22.08 -17.89 -5.28
N GLY A 277 -22.11 -17.03 -6.30
CA GLY A 277 -23.03 -17.15 -7.44
C GLY A 277 -24.45 -16.60 -7.20
N THR A 278 -24.68 -15.87 -6.10
CA THR A 278 -25.89 -15.06 -5.87
C THR A 278 -25.53 -13.60 -5.55
N THR A 279 -26.54 -12.77 -5.30
CA THR A 279 -26.38 -11.40 -4.82
C THR A 279 -27.01 -11.28 -3.44
N ILE A 280 -26.31 -10.63 -2.52
CA ILE A 280 -26.82 -10.27 -1.21
C ILE A 280 -26.78 -8.76 -0.99
N ARG A 281 -27.57 -8.29 -0.03
CA ARG A 281 -27.46 -6.97 0.56
C ARG A 281 -27.30 -7.11 2.07
N VAL A 282 -26.51 -6.22 2.65
CA VAL A 282 -26.30 -6.18 4.10
C VAL A 282 -26.77 -4.84 4.62
N SER A 283 -27.75 -4.87 5.52
CA SER A 283 -28.25 -3.69 6.21
C SER A 283 -28.00 -3.82 7.71
N ILE A 284 -27.88 -2.69 8.40
CA ILE A 284 -27.54 -2.66 9.82
C ILE A 284 -28.43 -1.65 10.52
N ALA A 285 -29.13 -2.09 11.55
CA ALA A 285 -29.96 -1.24 12.40
C ALA A 285 -29.95 -1.76 13.84
N ASN A 286 -29.83 -0.87 14.82
CA ASN A 286 -29.90 -1.22 16.25
C ASN A 286 -28.97 -2.39 16.66
N ARG A 287 -27.73 -2.39 16.13
CA ARG A 287 -26.73 -3.45 16.33
C ARG A 287 -27.18 -4.83 15.82
N THR A 288 -28.12 -4.87 14.89
CA THR A 288 -28.53 -6.08 14.18
C THR A 288 -28.09 -5.96 12.73
N VAL A 289 -27.34 -6.96 12.27
CA VAL A 289 -26.98 -7.13 10.86
C VAL A 289 -28.05 -7.98 10.19
N THR A 290 -28.61 -7.49 9.11
CA THR A 290 -29.54 -8.24 8.27
C THR A 290 -28.87 -8.54 6.94
N ILE A 291 -28.66 -9.83 6.66
CA ILE A 291 -28.15 -10.32 5.38
C ILE A 291 -29.34 -10.79 4.57
N GLU A 292 -29.67 -10.07 3.51
CA GLU A 292 -30.75 -10.40 2.57
C GLU A 292 -30.18 -11.03 1.30
N ASN A 293 -30.70 -12.19 0.90
CA ASN A 293 -30.41 -12.77 -0.41
C ASN A 293 -31.33 -12.17 -1.46
N THR A 294 -30.86 -11.16 -2.16
CA THR A 294 -31.63 -10.48 -3.20
C THR A 294 -31.56 -11.20 -4.55
N GLY A 295 -30.72 -12.22 -4.69
CA GLY A 295 -30.59 -13.02 -5.89
C GLY A 295 -31.68 -14.08 -6.07
N ASN A 296 -31.42 -15.02 -6.99
CA ASN A 296 -32.34 -16.10 -7.38
C ASN A 296 -31.81 -17.50 -7.03
N ARG A 297 -30.67 -17.59 -6.34
CA ARG A 297 -30.06 -18.86 -5.91
C ARG A 297 -29.90 -18.88 -4.41
N ALA A 298 -30.12 -20.04 -3.80
CA ALA A 298 -29.87 -20.24 -2.38
C ALA A 298 -28.38 -20.06 -2.06
N LEU A 299 -28.08 -19.43 -0.92
CA LEU A 299 -26.73 -19.19 -0.44
C LEU A 299 -26.46 -20.05 0.79
N ILE A 300 -25.34 -20.78 0.78
CA ILE A 300 -24.91 -21.57 1.94
C ILE A 300 -23.87 -20.74 2.70
N LEU A 301 -24.24 -20.26 3.87
CA LEU A 301 -23.38 -19.44 4.74
C LEU A 301 -22.64 -20.33 5.73
N LYS A 302 -21.57 -20.97 5.26
CA LYS A 302 -20.70 -21.78 6.11
C LYS A 302 -19.96 -20.90 7.13
N ALA A 303 -19.49 -21.53 8.20
CA ALA A 303 -18.72 -20.89 9.26
C ALA A 303 -17.47 -20.12 8.75
N ASP A 304 -16.95 -20.49 7.59
CA ASP A 304 -15.79 -19.89 6.93
C ASP A 304 -16.16 -18.94 5.78
N THR A 305 -17.44 -18.82 5.46
CA THR A 305 -18.01 -17.86 4.50
C THR A 305 -18.46 -16.59 5.19
N CYS A 306 -18.98 -16.68 6.42
CA CYS A 306 -19.58 -15.56 7.12
C CYS A 306 -19.04 -15.46 8.55
N MET A 307 -18.33 -14.37 8.84
CA MET A 307 -17.63 -14.17 10.09
C MET A 307 -17.91 -12.76 10.61
N LEU A 308 -17.96 -12.62 11.92
CA LEU A 308 -17.89 -11.33 12.58
C LEU A 308 -16.50 -11.15 13.16
N CYS A 309 -16.01 -9.92 13.05
CA CYS A 309 -14.64 -9.57 13.41
C CYS A 309 -14.61 -8.36 14.35
N ASN A 310 -13.56 -8.28 15.17
CA ASN A 310 -13.24 -7.07 15.94
C ASN A 310 -12.60 -6.00 15.05
N GLU A 311 -12.25 -4.85 15.62
CA GLU A 311 -11.67 -3.70 14.91
C GLU A 311 -10.32 -3.97 14.21
N TYR A 312 -9.62 -5.04 14.62
CA TYR A 312 -8.36 -5.55 14.04
C TYR A 312 -8.58 -6.68 13.03
N ALA A 313 -9.83 -6.91 12.60
CA ALA A 313 -10.24 -7.96 11.67
C ALA A 313 -10.03 -9.39 12.18
N GLU A 314 -9.83 -9.58 13.49
CA GLU A 314 -9.74 -10.89 14.09
C GLU A 314 -11.14 -11.48 14.24
N VAL A 315 -11.30 -12.74 13.87
CA VAL A 315 -12.61 -13.42 13.91
C VAL A 315 -13.05 -13.64 15.36
N THR A 316 -14.09 -12.92 15.77
CA THR A 316 -14.72 -13.06 17.09
C THR A 316 -15.76 -14.17 17.08
N ARG A 317 -16.53 -14.28 15.99
CA ARG A 317 -17.60 -15.27 15.84
C ARG A 317 -17.70 -15.77 14.41
N ARG A 318 -17.76 -17.08 14.25
CA ARG A 318 -18.06 -17.75 12.98
C ARG A 318 -19.55 -18.02 12.90
N LEU A 319 -20.19 -17.55 11.84
CA LEU A 319 -21.61 -17.72 11.65
C LEU A 319 -21.83 -18.95 10.77
N SER A 320 -22.07 -20.09 11.41
CA SER A 320 -22.64 -21.24 10.70
C SER A 320 -24.13 -20.99 10.56
N LEU A 321 -24.51 -20.39 9.44
CA LEU A 321 -25.90 -20.09 9.14
C LEU A 321 -26.46 -21.18 8.22
N ASP A 322 -27.73 -21.52 8.42
CA ASP A 322 -28.48 -22.35 7.50
C ASP A 322 -28.50 -21.75 6.07
N ILE A 323 -29.08 -22.52 5.15
CA ILE A 323 -29.33 -22.09 3.77
C ILE A 323 -30.17 -20.79 3.79
N LEU A 324 -29.64 -19.74 3.16
CA LEU A 324 -30.35 -18.49 2.92
C LEU A 324 -31.02 -18.56 1.53
N GLU A 325 -32.30 -18.91 1.52
CA GLU A 325 -33.11 -19.05 0.31
C GLU A 325 -33.24 -17.72 -0.47
N PRO A 326 -33.54 -17.77 -1.77
CA PRO A 326 -33.81 -16.56 -2.55
C PRO A 326 -34.89 -15.68 -1.89
N LYS A 327 -34.65 -14.38 -1.85
CA LYS A 327 -35.55 -13.36 -1.26
C LYS A 327 -35.82 -13.55 0.24
N SER A 328 -35.02 -14.36 0.92
CA SER A 328 -35.04 -14.48 2.38
C SER A 328 -33.93 -13.64 2.99
N ASN A 329 -34.05 -13.41 4.30
CA ASN A 329 -33.04 -12.71 5.07
C ASN A 329 -32.66 -13.48 6.35
N LYS A 330 -31.51 -13.13 6.90
CA LYS A 330 -31.07 -13.57 8.22
C LYS A 330 -30.64 -12.38 9.04
N GLU A 331 -31.15 -12.33 10.26
CA GLU A 331 -30.77 -11.33 11.26
C GLU A 331 -29.76 -11.91 12.25
N ILE A 332 -28.74 -11.11 12.58
CA ILE A 332 -27.67 -11.45 13.51
C ILE A 332 -27.47 -10.28 14.47
N GLN A 333 -27.65 -10.52 15.76
CA GLN A 333 -27.37 -9.52 16.80
C GLN A 333 -25.86 -9.42 17.05
N LEU A 334 -25.32 -8.19 17.03
CA LEU A 334 -23.90 -7.90 17.24
C LEU A 334 -23.54 -7.74 18.72
N ALA A 335 -22.46 -8.39 19.14
CA ALA A 335 -21.77 -8.13 20.40
C ALA A 335 -20.94 -6.82 20.35
N GLU A 336 -20.67 -6.21 21.51
CA GLU A 336 -20.05 -4.88 21.60
C GLU A 336 -18.75 -4.75 20.80
N ASN A 337 -17.97 -5.82 20.75
CA ASN A 337 -16.69 -5.91 20.07
C ASN A 337 -16.73 -6.43 18.62
N GLU A 338 -17.91 -6.49 17.98
CA GLU A 338 -18.06 -6.91 16.59
C GLU A 338 -18.23 -5.69 15.67
N TYR A 339 -17.16 -5.36 14.96
CA TYR A 339 -16.99 -4.16 14.13
C TYR A 339 -17.09 -4.41 12.63
N PHE A 340 -16.88 -5.65 12.17
CA PHE A 340 -17.06 -6.01 10.76
C PHE A 340 -17.85 -7.29 10.58
N LEU A 341 -18.59 -7.32 9.47
CA LEU A 341 -19.02 -8.54 8.81
C LEU A 341 -18.00 -8.86 7.72
N HIS A 342 -17.34 -10.00 7.84
CA HIS A 342 -16.43 -10.54 6.84
C HIS A 342 -17.12 -11.68 6.08
N LEU A 343 -17.23 -11.50 4.77
CA LEU A 343 -17.74 -12.47 3.82
C LEU A 343 -16.61 -12.98 2.93
N ARG A 344 -16.48 -14.30 2.81
CA ARG A 344 -15.39 -14.94 2.06
C ARG A 344 -15.91 -15.81 0.93
N ALA A 345 -15.39 -15.60 -0.28
CA ALA A 345 -15.62 -16.47 -1.44
C ALA A 345 -14.31 -16.68 -2.21
N GLY A 346 -13.67 -17.84 -2.03
CA GLY A 346 -12.38 -18.12 -2.64
C GLY A 346 -11.31 -17.13 -2.16
N ASN A 347 -10.76 -16.35 -3.08
CA ASN A 347 -9.79 -15.31 -2.80
C ASN A 347 -10.43 -13.96 -2.44
N ASP A 348 -11.73 -13.79 -2.66
CA ASP A 348 -12.43 -12.54 -2.33
C ASP A 348 -12.78 -12.49 -0.85
N TRP A 349 -12.27 -11.46 -0.18
CA TRP A 349 -12.42 -11.17 1.24
C TRP A 349 -13.14 -9.83 1.36
N SER A 350 -14.44 -9.89 1.57
CA SER A 350 -15.33 -8.73 1.56
C SER A 350 -15.69 -8.31 2.97
N TYR A 351 -15.58 -7.01 3.26
CA TYR A 351 -15.79 -6.45 4.58
C TYR A 351 -16.86 -5.35 4.54
N ILE A 352 -17.74 -5.38 5.55
CA ILE A 352 -18.76 -4.36 5.77
C ILE A 352 -18.63 -3.88 7.21
N LEU A 353 -18.63 -2.56 7.42
CA LEU A 353 -18.58 -1.96 8.75
C LEU A 353 -19.90 -2.20 9.49
N THR A 354 -19.84 -2.83 10.67
CA THR A 354 -21.02 -3.18 11.48
C THR A 354 -21.37 -2.18 12.56
N THR A 355 -20.51 -1.19 12.80
CA THR A 355 -20.74 -0.11 13.76
C THR A 355 -20.67 1.24 13.06
N SER A 356 -21.66 2.09 13.28
CA SER A 356 -21.62 3.49 12.90
C SER A 356 -20.78 4.28 13.92
N SER A 357 -19.47 4.04 14.03
CA SER A 357 -18.49 4.99 14.59
C SER A 357 -17.09 4.38 14.77
N HIS A 358 -16.13 4.95 14.06
CA HIS A 358 -15.00 5.66 14.69
C HIS A 358 -14.51 6.76 13.75
N SER A 359 -15.37 7.76 13.53
CA SER A 359 -14.94 9.12 13.26
C SER A 359 -14.82 9.85 14.60
N SER A 360 -13.93 9.39 15.49
CA SER A 360 -13.47 10.23 16.58
C SER A 360 -12.42 11.18 16.01
N ALA A 361 -12.88 12.11 15.17
CA ALA A 361 -12.27 13.42 15.11
C ALA A 361 -12.52 14.03 16.50
N THR A 362 -11.53 13.89 17.39
CA THR A 362 -11.44 14.74 18.56
C THR A 362 -11.23 16.16 18.08
N THR A 363 -12.34 16.89 17.92
CA THR A 363 -12.39 18.30 18.26
C THR A 363 -11.91 18.45 19.70
N GLY A 364 -10.72 19.01 19.86
CA GLY A 364 -10.08 19.38 21.12
C GLY A 364 -8.88 20.23 20.81
#